data_AF-A0A6L7Y904-F1
#
_entry.id   AF-A0A6L7Y904-F1
#
_cell.length_a   1.000
_cell.length_b   1.000
_cell.length_c   1.000
_cell.angle_alpha   90.00
_cell.angle_beta   90.00
_cell.angle_gamma   90.00
#
_symmetry.space_group_name_H-M   'P 1'
#
loop_
_entity.id
_entity.type
_entity.pdbx_description
1 polymer ?
#
loop_
_entity_poly.entity_id
_entity_poly.type
_entity_poly.pdbx_seq_one_letter_code
_entity_poly.pdbx_strand_id
1 'polypeptide(L)'
;MTRYQTLAVTTVCATLVLITIGAVVRTTGSGLGCPDWPLCHGQLIPPAERTAIIEFTHRSAAAIVGLLIVATAAVALLRRRGDTVVRNLAVAAVVLLAVQAWLGKETVERELPPEIVTAHLGTALTLLGVLSVLTVFAFFGEGRRRIESRERASFVRLATITAVIVLVILLGGSYVVGSNSTTACTTWPGCLQAPIPFVDGVLEQHIHWAHRLSTLVGFGAVGLL
;
A
#
# COMPACT_ATOMS: atom_id res chain seq x y z
N MET A 1 -27.54 -3.97 -1.69
CA MET A 1 -26.51 -2.93 -1.89
C MET A 1 -26.93 -2.03 -3.04
N THR A 2 -26.74 -0.72 -2.92
CA THR A 2 -26.95 0.23 -4.03
C THR A 2 -25.83 0.10 -5.08
N ARG A 3 -26.06 0.57 -6.31
CA ARG A 3 -25.03 0.57 -7.38
C ARG A 3 -23.70 1.23 -6.94
N TYR A 4 -23.77 2.30 -6.14
CA TYR A 4 -22.58 2.97 -5.61
C TYR A 4 -21.85 2.14 -4.54
N GLN A 5 -22.59 1.47 -3.65
CA GLN A 5 -21.99 0.56 -2.66
C GLN A 5 -21.29 -0.62 -3.34
N THR A 6 -21.91 -1.19 -4.38
CA THR A 6 -21.27 -2.25 -5.18
C THR A 6 -19.99 -1.75 -5.84
N LEU A 7 -20.03 -0.58 -6.50
CA LEU A 7 -18.84 0.02 -7.11
C LEU A 7 -17.71 0.25 -6.09
N ALA A 8 -18.03 0.80 -4.92
CA ALA A 8 -17.05 1.08 -3.87
C ALA A 8 -16.40 -0.21 -3.33
N VAL A 9 -17.20 -1.23 -3.04
CA VAL A 9 -16.70 -2.55 -2.60
C VAL A 9 -15.85 -3.21 -3.68
N THR A 10 -16.33 -3.23 -4.94
CA THR A 10 -15.56 -3.76 -6.07
C THR A 10 -14.22 -3.05 -6.21
N THR A 11 -14.19 -1.73 -6.05
CA THR A 11 -12.96 -0.93 -6.14
C THR A 11 -11.97 -1.29 -5.03
N VAL A 12 -12.43 -1.42 -3.78
CA VAL A 12 -11.58 -1.84 -2.65
C VAL A 12 -11.02 -3.25 -2.87
N CYS A 13 -11.89 -4.21 -3.23
CA CYS A 13 -11.46 -5.59 -3.49
C CYS A 13 -10.48 -5.68 -4.66
N ALA A 14 -10.76 -4.98 -5.77
CA ALA A 14 -9.88 -4.95 -6.93
C ALA A 14 -8.52 -4.28 -6.62
N THR A 15 -8.52 -3.22 -5.80
CA THR A 15 -7.28 -2.58 -5.33
C THR A 15 -6.46 -3.52 -4.45
N LEU A 16 -7.11 -4.28 -3.56
CA LEU A 16 -6.43 -5.29 -2.74
C LEU A 16 -5.80 -6.38 -3.60
N VAL A 17 -6.54 -6.90 -4.60
CA VAL A 17 -6.01 -7.89 -5.56
C VAL A 17 -4.87 -7.28 -6.40
N LEU A 18 -4.95 -6.02 -6.78
CA LEU A 18 -3.87 -5.36 -7.52
C LEU A 18 -2.58 -5.28 -6.69
N ILE A 19 -2.68 -4.98 -5.40
CA ILE A 19 -1.53 -4.95 -4.48
C ILE A 19 -0.90 -6.35 -4.39
N THR A 20 -1.69 -7.43 -4.33
CA THR A 20 -1.14 -8.79 -4.31
C THR A 20 -0.50 -9.17 -5.64
N ILE A 21 -1.04 -8.74 -6.78
CA ILE A 21 -0.38 -8.89 -8.09
C ILE A 21 0.97 -8.15 -8.09
N GLY A 22 1.05 -6.95 -7.50
CA GLY A 22 2.32 -6.22 -7.34
C GLY A 22 3.34 -6.98 -6.49
N ALA A 23 2.88 -7.67 -5.44
CA ALA A 23 3.74 -8.57 -4.65
C ALA A 23 4.26 -9.75 -5.50
N VAL A 24 3.45 -10.30 -6.41
CA VAL A 24 3.88 -11.34 -7.36
C VAL A 24 4.94 -10.81 -8.33
N VAL A 25 4.78 -9.60 -8.89
CA VAL A 25 5.80 -8.97 -9.75
C VAL A 25 7.15 -8.93 -9.02
N ARG A 26 7.14 -8.50 -7.75
CA ARG A 26 8.35 -8.42 -6.93
C ARG A 26 8.97 -9.77 -6.62
N THR A 27 8.19 -10.72 -6.10
CA THR A 27 8.72 -12.03 -5.66
C THR A 27 9.17 -12.91 -6.82
N THR A 28 8.67 -12.67 -8.03
CA THR A 28 9.10 -13.37 -9.24
C THR A 28 10.29 -12.71 -9.95
N GLY A 29 10.80 -11.58 -9.44
CA GLY A 29 11.87 -10.81 -10.09
C GLY A 29 11.42 -10.11 -11.38
N SER A 30 10.12 -9.93 -11.59
CA SER A 30 9.55 -9.38 -12.82
C SER A 30 9.43 -7.85 -12.82
N GLY A 31 9.98 -7.15 -11.84
CA GLY A 31 9.81 -5.69 -11.69
C GLY A 31 10.51 -4.84 -12.76
N LEU A 32 11.37 -5.45 -13.59
CA LEU A 32 12.05 -4.86 -14.75
C LEU A 32 11.85 -5.71 -16.02
N GLY A 33 10.75 -6.46 -16.10
CA GLY A 33 10.37 -7.22 -17.29
C GLY A 33 10.01 -6.31 -18.49
N CYS A 34 9.59 -5.08 -18.23
CA CYS A 34 9.32 -4.02 -19.20
C CYS A 34 10.24 -2.82 -18.92
N PRO A 35 11.28 -2.58 -19.75
CA PRO A 35 12.31 -1.55 -19.47
C PRO A 35 11.82 -0.10 -19.68
N ASP A 36 10.70 0.07 -20.37
CA ASP A 36 10.08 1.34 -20.70
C ASP A 36 8.70 1.46 -20.03
N TRP A 37 8.15 2.67 -20.06
CA TRP A 37 6.80 2.99 -19.59
C TRP A 37 6.25 4.14 -20.45
N PRO A 38 4.96 4.13 -20.87
CA PRO A 38 3.88 3.20 -20.50
C PRO A 38 3.83 1.92 -21.33
N LEU A 39 4.61 1.85 -22.42
CA LEU A 39 4.72 0.67 -23.26
C LEU A 39 5.59 -0.42 -22.60
N CYS A 40 5.70 -1.57 -23.25
CA CYS A 40 6.62 -2.64 -22.86
C CYS A 40 7.39 -3.10 -24.09
N HIS A 41 8.71 -2.91 -24.08
CA HIS A 41 9.61 -3.06 -25.23
C HIS A 41 9.17 -2.22 -26.44
N GLY A 42 8.66 -1.01 -26.20
CA GLY A 42 8.13 -0.12 -27.25
C GLY A 42 6.83 -0.61 -27.91
N GLN A 43 6.21 -1.67 -27.37
CA GLN A 43 5.01 -2.30 -27.91
C GLN A 43 3.83 -2.18 -26.92
N LEU A 44 2.61 -2.21 -27.46
CA LEU A 44 1.37 -2.25 -26.67
C LEU A 44 1.08 -3.65 -26.10
N ILE A 45 1.58 -4.70 -26.76
CA ILE A 45 1.49 -6.09 -26.30
C ILE A 45 2.92 -6.50 -25.96
N PRO A 46 3.19 -7.02 -24.76
CA PRO A 46 4.53 -7.40 -24.36
C PRO A 46 5.02 -8.60 -25.19
N PRO A 47 6.35 -8.79 -25.32
CA PRO A 47 6.89 -10.02 -25.86
C PRO A 47 6.43 -11.22 -25.02
N ALA A 48 6.45 -12.42 -25.61
CA ALA A 48 6.05 -13.67 -24.96
C ALA A 48 7.10 -14.18 -23.94
N GLU A 49 7.64 -13.27 -23.13
CA GLU A 49 8.59 -13.53 -22.06
C GLU A 49 7.89 -13.47 -20.71
N ARG A 50 8.22 -14.41 -19.82
CA ARG A 50 7.52 -14.58 -18.54
C ARG A 50 7.51 -13.31 -17.69
N THR A 51 8.67 -12.66 -17.53
CA THR A 51 8.81 -11.46 -16.70
C THR A 51 8.05 -10.27 -17.30
N ALA A 52 8.18 -10.05 -18.61
CA ALA A 52 7.43 -9.02 -19.33
C ALA A 52 5.91 -9.21 -19.22
N ILE A 53 5.41 -10.43 -19.39
CA ILE A 53 3.99 -10.74 -19.24
C ILE A 53 3.50 -10.45 -17.82
N ILE A 54 4.25 -10.85 -16.79
CA ILE A 54 3.87 -10.63 -15.38
C ILE A 54 3.79 -9.13 -15.08
N GLU A 55 4.81 -8.36 -15.48
CA GLU A 55 4.84 -6.91 -15.23
C GLU A 55 3.74 -6.19 -16.00
N PHE A 56 3.60 -6.49 -17.29
CA PHE A 56 2.59 -5.87 -18.13
C PHE A 56 1.17 -6.19 -17.65
N THR A 57 0.93 -7.40 -17.12
CA THR A 57 -0.35 -7.76 -16.51
C THR A 57 -0.65 -6.89 -15.30
N HIS A 58 0.35 -6.63 -14.44
CA HIS A 58 0.18 -5.71 -13.31
C HIS A 58 -0.14 -4.29 -13.78
N ARG A 59 0.59 -3.75 -14.77
CA ARG A 59 0.36 -2.41 -15.34
C ARG A 59 -1.04 -2.28 -15.94
N SER A 60 -1.49 -3.30 -16.70
CA SER A 60 -2.82 -3.33 -17.31
C SER A 60 -3.93 -3.40 -16.25
N ALA A 61 -3.77 -4.25 -15.24
CA ALA A 61 -4.68 -4.30 -14.10
C ALA A 61 -4.72 -2.97 -13.34
N ALA A 62 -3.57 -2.30 -13.16
CA ALA A 62 -3.48 -1.00 -12.51
C ALA A 62 -4.26 0.08 -13.26
N ALA A 63 -4.22 0.09 -14.61
CA ALA A 63 -5.01 1.02 -15.42
C ALA A 63 -6.52 0.81 -15.21
N ILE A 64 -6.98 -0.45 -15.23
CA ILE A 64 -8.40 -0.80 -15.02
C ILE A 64 -8.86 -0.39 -13.62
N VAL A 65 -8.08 -0.73 -12.59
CA VAL A 65 -8.39 -0.37 -11.20
C VAL A 65 -8.35 1.14 -11.00
N GLY A 66 -7.42 1.84 -11.65
CA GLY A 66 -7.36 3.31 -11.65
C GLY A 66 -8.66 3.94 -12.15
N LEU A 67 -9.26 3.40 -13.22
CA LEU A 67 -10.57 3.85 -13.72
C LEU A 67 -11.69 3.60 -12.69
N LEU A 68 -11.68 2.45 -12.00
CA LEU A 68 -12.64 2.16 -10.93
C LEU A 68 -12.51 3.15 -9.76
N ILE A 69 -11.28 3.52 -9.39
CA ILE A 69 -10.99 4.50 -8.35
C ILE A 69 -11.50 5.88 -8.75
N VAL A 70 -11.21 6.34 -9.97
CA VAL A 70 -11.73 7.61 -10.50
C VAL A 70 -13.25 7.63 -10.55
N ALA A 71 -13.88 6.55 -11.01
CA ALA A 71 -15.34 6.42 -11.04
C ALA A 71 -15.94 6.47 -9.62
N THR A 72 -15.33 5.77 -8.66
CA THR A 72 -15.76 5.78 -7.25
C THR A 72 -15.66 7.20 -6.66
N ALA A 73 -14.53 7.88 -6.86
CA ALA A 73 -14.32 9.25 -6.40
C ALA A 73 -15.32 10.23 -7.06
N ALA A 74 -15.54 10.12 -8.38
CA ALA A 74 -16.50 10.95 -9.09
C ALA A 74 -17.92 10.76 -8.57
N VAL A 75 -18.38 9.51 -8.40
CA VAL A 75 -19.72 9.23 -7.86
C VAL A 75 -19.84 9.72 -6.41
N ALA A 76 -18.79 9.58 -5.59
CA ALA A 76 -18.76 10.11 -4.23
C ALA A 76 -18.95 11.63 -4.22
N LEU A 77 -18.20 12.35 -5.06
CA LEU A 77 -18.27 13.80 -5.22
C LEU A 77 -19.65 14.26 -5.72
N LEU A 78 -20.26 13.51 -6.65
CA LEU A 78 -21.57 13.86 -7.21
C LEU A 78 -22.72 13.61 -6.22
N ARG A 79 -22.70 12.49 -5.49
CA ARG A 79 -23.78 12.09 -4.58
C ARG A 79 -23.71 12.75 -3.20
N ARG A 80 -22.54 13.22 -2.78
CA ARG A 80 -22.29 13.73 -1.42
C ARG A 80 -21.65 15.13 -1.45
N ARG A 81 -22.09 16.00 -2.37
CA ARG A 81 -21.55 17.37 -2.54
C ARG A 81 -21.53 18.21 -1.26
N GLY A 82 -22.49 18.02 -0.36
CA GLY A 82 -22.56 18.73 0.93
C GLY A 82 -21.69 18.15 2.05
N ASP A 83 -21.07 16.98 1.85
CA ASP A 83 -20.26 16.30 2.85
C ASP A 83 -18.78 16.59 2.60
N THR A 84 -18.23 17.57 3.31
CA THR A 84 -16.83 18.00 3.18
C THR A 84 -15.84 16.88 3.46
N VAL A 85 -16.17 15.93 4.34
CA VAL A 85 -15.28 14.79 4.64
C VAL A 85 -15.22 13.83 3.47
N VAL A 86 -16.37 13.46 2.89
CA VAL A 86 -16.42 12.60 1.70
C VAL A 86 -15.73 13.26 0.52
N ARG A 87 -15.94 14.57 0.34
CA ARG A 87 -15.26 15.35 -0.70
C ARG A 87 -13.74 15.29 -0.55
N ASN A 88 -13.22 15.58 0.65
CA ASN A 88 -11.78 15.58 0.89
C ASN A 88 -11.16 14.19 0.70
N LEU A 89 -11.85 13.13 1.13
CA LEU A 89 -11.40 11.74 0.90
C LEU A 89 -11.41 11.36 -0.58
N ALA A 90 -12.44 11.75 -1.33
CA ALA A 90 -12.51 11.48 -2.77
C ALA A 90 -11.41 12.23 -3.55
N VAL A 91 -11.13 13.49 -3.20
CA VAL A 91 -9.99 14.24 -3.77
C VAL A 91 -8.67 13.59 -3.39
N ALA A 92 -8.49 13.23 -2.12
CA ALA A 92 -7.28 12.54 -1.66
C ALA A 92 -7.05 11.21 -2.42
N ALA A 93 -8.10 10.44 -2.69
CA ALA A 93 -7.99 9.19 -3.46
C ALA A 93 -7.47 9.43 -4.88
N VAL A 94 -7.94 10.48 -5.57
CA VAL A 94 -7.47 10.84 -6.93
C VAL A 94 -6.03 11.33 -6.90
N VAL A 95 -5.67 12.16 -5.92
CA VAL A 95 -4.28 12.64 -5.75
C VAL A 95 -3.34 11.47 -5.46
N LEU A 96 -3.71 10.59 -4.53
CA LEU A 96 -2.93 9.39 -4.21
C LEU A 96 -2.79 8.44 -5.41
N LEU A 97 -3.83 8.29 -6.23
CA LEU A 97 -3.74 7.52 -7.48
C LEU A 97 -2.74 8.13 -8.47
N ALA A 98 -2.73 9.45 -8.62
CA ALA A 98 -1.77 10.13 -9.48
C ALA A 98 -0.33 9.95 -8.97
N VAL A 99 -0.13 10.10 -7.65
CA VAL A 99 1.16 9.82 -7.01
C VAL A 99 1.55 8.35 -7.19
N GLN A 100 0.61 7.41 -7.11
CA GLN A 100 0.86 5.98 -7.32
C GLN A 100 1.35 5.68 -8.74
N ALA A 101 0.68 6.25 -9.75
CA ALA A 101 1.08 6.10 -11.14
C ALA A 101 2.47 6.68 -11.39
N TRP A 102 2.77 7.85 -10.81
CA TRP A 102 4.10 8.45 -10.88
C TRP A 102 5.16 7.58 -10.21
N LEU A 103 4.95 7.15 -8.95
CA LEU A 103 5.89 6.27 -8.27
C LEU A 103 6.11 4.95 -9.01
N GLY A 104 5.06 4.39 -9.63
CA GLY A 104 5.18 3.16 -10.44
C GLY A 104 5.99 3.33 -11.72
N LYS A 105 5.98 4.52 -12.32
CA LYS A 105 6.91 4.88 -13.41
C LYS A 105 8.34 4.96 -12.88
N GLU A 106 8.54 5.67 -11.77
CA GLU A 106 9.88 5.86 -11.19
C GLU A 106 10.51 4.54 -10.71
N THR A 107 9.72 3.54 -10.29
CA THR A 107 10.26 2.21 -9.95
C THR A 107 10.93 1.52 -11.13
N VAL A 108 10.45 1.76 -12.36
CA VAL A 108 11.00 1.16 -13.58
C VAL A 108 12.20 1.98 -14.04
N GLU A 109 12.03 3.29 -14.20
CA GLU A 109 13.05 4.18 -14.77
C GLU A 109 14.32 4.29 -13.92
N ARG A 110 14.22 4.06 -12.61
CA ARG A 110 15.36 4.11 -11.68
C ARG A 110 15.82 2.73 -11.22
N GLU A 111 15.33 1.66 -11.84
CA GLU A 111 15.77 0.29 -11.57
C GLU A 111 15.53 -0.17 -10.11
N LEU A 112 14.28 -0.02 -9.64
CA LEU A 112 13.78 -0.54 -8.36
C LEU A 112 14.50 -0.05 -7.08
N PRO A 113 14.78 1.25 -6.89
CA PRO A 113 15.41 1.71 -5.67
C PRO A 113 14.50 1.47 -4.46
N PRO A 114 15.03 0.98 -3.33
CA PRO A 114 14.23 0.47 -2.21
C PRO A 114 13.31 1.53 -1.59
N GLU A 115 13.73 2.79 -1.61
CA GLU A 115 12.95 3.93 -1.12
C GLU A 115 11.70 4.14 -1.97
N ILE A 116 11.83 4.08 -3.30
CA ILE A 116 10.71 4.32 -4.23
C ILE A 116 9.75 3.14 -4.22
N VAL A 117 10.26 1.90 -4.23
CA VAL A 117 9.41 0.70 -4.14
C VAL A 117 8.63 0.70 -2.82
N THR A 118 9.27 1.11 -1.73
CA THR A 118 8.62 1.21 -0.41
C THR A 118 7.62 2.35 -0.36
N ALA A 119 7.95 3.52 -0.91
CA ALA A 119 7.02 4.62 -1.05
C ALA A 119 5.78 4.22 -1.87
N HIS A 120 5.99 3.53 -3.00
CA HIS A 120 4.93 3.01 -3.87
C HIS A 120 3.99 2.06 -3.13
N LEU A 121 4.51 1.16 -2.29
CA LEU A 121 3.67 0.30 -1.44
C LEU A 121 2.92 1.14 -0.39
N GLY A 122 3.59 2.09 0.26
CA GLY A 122 2.99 2.94 1.29
C GLY A 122 1.84 3.78 0.77
N THR A 123 1.98 4.38 -0.41
CA THR A 123 0.93 5.16 -1.07
C THR A 123 -0.22 4.26 -1.53
N ALA A 124 0.03 3.04 -2.02
CA ALA A 124 -1.02 2.05 -2.32
C ALA A 124 -1.83 1.67 -1.07
N LEU A 125 -1.17 1.36 0.05
CA LEU A 125 -1.85 0.98 1.29
C LEU A 125 -2.65 2.15 1.87
N THR A 126 -2.12 3.38 1.77
CA THR A 126 -2.83 4.60 2.16
C THR A 126 -4.08 4.82 1.30
N LEU A 127 -3.95 4.66 -0.02
CA LEU A 127 -5.07 4.73 -0.96
C LEU A 127 -6.14 3.67 -0.66
N LEU A 128 -5.74 2.43 -0.38
CA LEU A 128 -6.65 1.37 0.05
C LEU A 128 -7.40 1.74 1.33
N GLY A 129 -6.71 2.34 2.31
CA GLY A 129 -7.33 2.86 3.53
C GLY A 129 -8.38 3.94 3.26
N VAL A 130 -8.06 4.93 2.43
CA VAL A 130 -9.00 6.00 2.02
C VAL A 130 -10.22 5.42 1.31
N LEU A 131 -10.03 4.49 0.37
CA LEU A 131 -11.12 3.82 -0.35
C LEU A 131 -12.00 2.98 0.59
N SER A 132 -11.39 2.33 1.59
CA SER A 132 -12.11 1.58 2.62
C SER A 132 -13.01 2.50 3.46
N VAL A 133 -12.50 3.66 3.88
CA VAL A 133 -13.30 4.66 4.61
C VAL A 133 -14.44 5.22 3.75
N LEU A 134 -14.16 5.53 2.47
CA LEU A 134 -15.20 5.95 1.52
C LEU A 134 -16.30 4.89 1.36
N THR A 135 -15.91 3.62 1.30
CA THR A 135 -16.83 2.47 1.21
C THR A 135 -17.69 2.38 2.47
N VAL A 136 -17.10 2.46 3.66
CA VAL A 136 -17.85 2.51 4.94
C VAL A 136 -18.86 3.67 4.92
N PHE A 137 -18.45 4.87 4.51
CA PHE A 137 -19.37 6.01 4.41
C PHE A 137 -20.47 5.82 3.36
N ALA A 138 -20.23 5.03 2.31
CA ALA A 138 -21.26 4.65 1.34
C ALA A 138 -22.37 3.78 1.96
N PHE A 139 -22.05 2.98 2.99
CA PHE A 139 -23.03 2.17 3.73
C PHE A 139 -23.76 2.95 4.82
N PHE A 140 -23.02 3.69 5.65
CA PHE A 140 -23.60 4.35 6.83
C PHE A 140 -24.21 5.72 6.54
N GLY A 141 -23.83 6.39 5.44
CA GLY A 141 -24.37 7.69 5.06
C GLY A 141 -24.32 8.73 6.20
N GLU A 142 -25.44 9.42 6.44
CA GLU A 142 -25.59 10.40 7.53
C GLU A 142 -25.68 9.74 8.92
N GLY A 143 -26.07 8.46 8.98
CA GLY A 143 -26.14 7.66 10.21
C GLY A 143 -24.79 7.45 10.89
N ARG A 144 -23.67 7.77 10.22
CA ARG A 144 -22.31 7.72 10.80
C ARG A 144 -22.10 8.65 12.01
N ARG A 145 -22.98 9.63 12.24
CA ARG A 145 -22.89 10.59 13.36
C ARG A 145 -23.55 10.08 14.66
N ARG A 146 -24.15 8.88 14.67
CA ARG A 146 -25.03 8.40 15.75
C ARG A 146 -24.32 7.78 16.96
N ILE A 147 -23.03 7.46 16.89
CA ILE A 147 -22.26 6.88 18.01
C ILE A 147 -21.84 7.99 18.98
N GLU A 148 -21.92 7.74 20.29
CA GLU A 148 -21.45 8.65 21.33
C GLU A 148 -19.99 9.09 21.09
N SER A 149 -19.71 10.36 21.33
CA SER A 149 -18.44 10.99 20.93
C SER A 149 -17.22 10.36 21.62
N ARG A 150 -17.36 9.89 22.86
CA ARG A 150 -16.25 9.36 23.66
C ARG A 150 -15.82 7.96 23.22
N GLU A 151 -16.75 7.03 23.09
CA GLU A 151 -16.47 5.67 22.61
C GLU A 151 -15.97 5.69 21.17
N ARG A 152 -16.60 6.53 20.32
CA ARG A 152 -16.15 6.76 18.95
C ARG A 152 -14.73 7.32 18.89
N ALA A 153 -14.38 8.29 19.73
CA ALA A 153 -13.04 8.87 19.74
C ALA A 153 -11.97 7.86 20.18
N SER A 154 -12.26 7.04 21.20
CA SER A 154 -11.35 5.98 21.65
C SER A 154 -11.12 4.94 20.56
N PHE A 155 -12.20 4.46 19.94
CA PHE A 155 -12.11 3.47 18.86
C PHE A 155 -11.36 4.02 17.64
N VAL A 156 -11.66 5.25 17.20
CA VAL A 156 -10.95 5.89 16.07
C VAL A 156 -9.48 6.08 16.39
N ARG A 157 -9.13 6.46 17.63
CA ARG A 157 -7.74 6.59 18.07
C ARG A 157 -7.04 5.24 18.01
N LEU A 158 -7.62 4.19 18.58
CA LEU A 158 -7.05 2.83 18.55
C LEU A 158 -6.88 2.34 17.12
N ALA A 159 -7.93 2.43 16.28
CA ALA A 159 -7.88 2.01 14.88
C ALA A 159 -6.81 2.77 14.08
N THR A 160 -6.65 4.08 14.32
CA THR A 160 -5.63 4.90 13.65
C THR A 160 -4.23 4.51 14.12
N ILE A 161 -4.01 4.32 15.42
CA ILE A 161 -2.72 3.86 15.96
C ILE A 161 -2.35 2.50 15.37
N THR A 162 -3.28 1.54 15.39
CA THR A 162 -3.06 0.21 14.81
C THR A 162 -2.75 0.30 13.31
N ALA A 163 -3.50 1.10 12.54
CA ALA A 163 -3.25 1.26 11.11
C ALA A 163 -1.87 1.88 10.83
N VAL A 164 -1.43 2.87 11.62
CA VAL A 164 -0.10 3.48 11.49
C VAL A 164 1.00 2.48 11.86
N ILE A 165 0.84 1.72 12.94
CA ILE A 165 1.81 0.68 13.36
C ILE A 165 1.94 -0.38 12.26
N VAL A 166 0.81 -0.90 11.75
CA VAL A 166 0.81 -1.89 10.67
C VAL A 166 1.47 -1.32 9.41
N LEU A 167 1.17 -0.07 9.05
CA LEU A 167 1.80 0.58 7.90
C LEU A 167 3.32 0.67 8.08
N VAL A 168 3.81 1.11 9.24
CA VAL A 168 5.25 1.20 9.53
C VAL A 168 5.92 -0.18 9.44
N ILE A 169 5.29 -1.22 9.98
CA ILE A 169 5.80 -2.60 9.90
C ILE A 169 5.87 -3.06 8.43
N LEU A 170 4.81 -2.85 7.65
CA LEU A 170 4.78 -3.23 6.23
C LEU A 170 5.82 -2.49 5.39
N LEU A 171 6.04 -1.19 5.67
CA LEU A 171 7.07 -0.40 5.00
C LEU A 171 8.47 -0.85 5.39
N GLY A 172 8.70 -1.14 6.68
CA GLY A 172 9.96 -1.71 7.15
C GLY A 172 10.27 -3.04 6.46
N GLY A 173 9.27 -3.93 6.35
CA GLY A 173 9.41 -5.22 5.67
C GLY A 173 9.70 -5.06 4.17
N SER A 174 9.01 -4.13 3.49
CA SER A 174 9.31 -3.79 2.10
C SER A 174 10.74 -3.28 1.93
N TYR A 175 11.20 -2.40 2.83
CA TYR A 175 12.53 -1.83 2.75
C TYR A 175 13.60 -2.90 2.95
N VAL A 176 13.44 -3.79 3.95
CA VAL A 176 14.32 -4.96 4.19
C VAL A 176 14.52 -5.81 2.93
N VAL A 177 13.43 -6.10 2.21
CA VAL A 177 13.50 -6.88 0.97
C VAL A 177 14.20 -6.08 -0.14
N GLY A 178 13.98 -4.77 -0.22
CA GLY A 178 14.53 -3.92 -1.29
C GLY A 178 16.02 -3.63 -1.11
N SER A 179 16.47 -3.51 0.14
CA SER A 179 17.87 -3.32 0.50
C SER A 179 18.66 -4.65 0.59
N ASN A 180 18.11 -5.74 0.06
CA ASN A 180 18.70 -7.10 0.12
C ASN A 180 19.08 -7.55 1.56
N SER A 181 18.39 -7.07 2.57
CA SER A 181 18.71 -7.32 3.99
C SER A 181 17.96 -8.52 4.59
N THR A 182 17.12 -9.20 3.80
CA THR A 182 16.23 -10.31 4.23
C THR A 182 16.94 -11.43 5.00
N THR A 183 18.19 -11.74 4.66
CA THR A 183 18.97 -12.83 5.30
C THR A 183 20.08 -12.31 6.21
N ALA A 184 20.16 -10.99 6.44
CA ALA A 184 21.24 -10.37 7.22
C ALA A 184 21.34 -10.89 8.66
N CYS A 185 20.20 -11.24 9.26
CA CYS A 185 20.12 -11.84 10.60
C CYS A 185 19.40 -13.17 10.53
N THR A 186 20.07 -14.28 10.76
CA THR A 186 19.45 -15.62 10.73
C THR A 186 19.11 -16.19 12.10
N THR A 187 19.63 -15.57 13.18
CA THR A 187 19.33 -15.97 14.56
C THR A 187 18.32 -15.02 15.24
N TRP A 188 17.86 -15.39 16.44
CA TRP A 188 16.92 -14.62 17.26
C TRP A 188 17.23 -14.82 18.76
N PRO A 189 17.17 -13.78 19.62
CA PRO A 189 16.84 -12.37 19.32
C PRO A 189 18.02 -11.54 18.76
N GLY A 190 19.21 -12.14 18.62
CA GLY A 190 20.43 -11.50 18.08
C GLY A 190 20.59 -11.62 16.56
N CYS A 191 21.79 -11.27 16.05
CA CYS A 191 22.16 -11.38 14.63
C CYS A 191 23.56 -12.02 14.54
N LEU A 192 23.65 -13.35 14.54
CA LEU A 192 24.86 -14.21 14.55
C LEU A 192 26.06 -13.69 15.38
N GLN A 193 26.82 -12.74 14.84
CA GLN A 193 28.09 -12.23 15.37
C GLN A 193 27.99 -10.87 16.08
N ALA A 194 26.83 -10.21 16.04
CA ALA A 194 26.57 -8.96 16.73
C ALA A 194 25.59 -9.22 17.90
N PRO A 195 26.09 -9.55 19.11
CA PRO A 195 25.25 -9.57 20.30
C PRO A 195 24.70 -8.17 20.57
N ILE A 196 23.51 -8.09 21.14
CA ILE A 196 22.87 -6.82 21.46
C ILE A 196 23.70 -6.11 22.55
N PRO A 197 24.05 -4.83 22.40
CA PRO A 197 23.70 -3.90 21.31
C PRO A 197 24.60 -4.02 20.06
N PHE A 198 24.02 -3.87 18.87
CA PHE A 198 24.68 -4.00 17.54
C PHE A 198 25.71 -2.90 17.25
N VAL A 199 26.77 -2.79 18.05
CA VAL A 199 27.79 -1.74 17.90
C VAL A 199 28.70 -2.01 16.70
N ASP A 200 28.94 -3.28 16.36
CA ASP A 200 29.85 -3.71 15.28
C ASP A 200 29.11 -4.27 14.04
N GLY A 201 27.81 -3.98 13.91
CA GLY A 201 26.98 -4.53 12.82
C GLY A 201 27.11 -3.76 11.51
N VAL A 202 26.90 -4.44 10.38
CA VAL A 202 26.77 -3.79 9.06
C VAL A 202 25.36 -3.22 8.85
N LEU A 203 25.20 -2.31 7.89
CA LEU A 203 23.94 -1.59 7.64
C LEU A 203 22.74 -2.53 7.43
N GLU A 204 22.92 -3.63 6.70
CA GLU A 204 21.88 -4.62 6.42
C GLU A 204 21.39 -5.31 7.69
N GLN A 205 22.28 -5.55 8.65
CA GLN A 205 21.93 -6.12 9.95
C GLN A 205 21.11 -5.12 10.77
N HIS A 206 21.48 -3.84 10.75
CA HIS A 206 20.70 -2.79 11.39
C HIS A 206 19.30 -2.66 10.79
N ILE A 207 19.18 -2.67 9.46
CA ILE A 207 17.90 -2.59 8.74
C ILE A 207 17.00 -3.77 9.13
N HIS A 208 17.52 -5.00 9.03
CA HIS A 208 16.74 -6.20 9.34
C HIS A 208 16.37 -6.27 10.82
N TRP A 209 17.29 -5.97 11.74
CA TRP A 209 17.01 -5.99 13.17
C TRP A 209 16.06 -4.88 13.62
N ALA A 210 16.17 -3.66 13.06
CA ALA A 210 15.23 -2.58 13.33
C ALA A 210 13.80 -2.95 12.93
N HIS A 211 13.61 -3.58 11.77
CA HIS A 211 12.29 -4.07 11.35
C HIS A 211 11.73 -5.12 12.33
N ARG A 212 12.56 -6.07 12.77
CA ARG A 212 12.17 -7.08 13.78
C ARG A 212 11.73 -6.44 15.10
N LEU A 213 12.52 -5.50 15.61
CA LEU A 213 12.20 -4.78 16.84
C LEU A 213 10.91 -3.97 16.70
N SER A 214 10.73 -3.27 15.57
CA SER A 214 9.50 -2.51 15.30
C SER A 214 8.25 -3.39 15.29
N THR A 215 8.40 -4.64 14.84
CA THR A 215 7.31 -5.63 14.85
C THR A 215 6.95 -6.05 16.27
N LEU A 216 7.93 -6.38 17.12
CA LEU A 216 7.69 -6.71 18.54
C LEU A 216 7.05 -5.56 19.31
N VAL A 217 7.61 -4.35 19.17
CA VAL A 217 7.12 -3.14 19.83
C VAL A 217 5.70 -2.83 19.34
N GLY A 218 5.43 -2.97 18.04
CA GLY A 218 4.11 -2.78 17.46
C GLY A 218 3.05 -3.72 18.04
N PHE A 219 3.36 -5.02 18.13
CA PHE A 219 2.44 -6.00 18.75
C PHE A 219 2.20 -5.69 20.24
N GLY A 220 3.25 -5.35 20.99
CA GLY A 220 3.14 -4.97 22.40
C GLY A 220 2.30 -3.69 22.60
N ALA A 221 2.50 -2.68 21.76
CA ALA A 221 1.79 -1.41 21.85
C ALA A 221 0.28 -1.56 21.59
N VAL A 222 -0.12 -2.37 20.61
CA VAL A 222 -1.55 -2.63 20.33
C VAL A 222 -2.19 -3.48 21.44
N GLY A 223 -1.46 -4.43 22.02
CA GLY A 223 -1.98 -5.28 23.11
C GLY A 223 -2.17 -4.56 24.45
N LEU A 224 -1.58 -3.36 24.61
CA LEU A 224 -1.63 -2.56 25.84
C LEU A 224 -2.63 -1.39 25.79
N LEU A 225 -3.21 -1.12 24.61
CA LEU A 225 -4.18 -0.03 24.37
C LEU A 225 -5.62 -0.52 24.42
#